data_AF-A0A2V6LMM3-F1
#
_entry.id   AF-A0A2V6LMM3-F1
#
_cell.length_a   1.000
_cell.length_b   1.000
_cell.length_c   1.000
_cell.angle_alpha   90.00
_cell.angle_beta   90.00
_cell.angle_gamma   90.00
#
_symmetry.space_group_name_H-M   'P 1'
#
loop_
_entity.id
_entity.type
_entity.pdbx_description
1 polymer ?
#
loop_
_entity_poly.entity_id
_entity_poly.type
_entity_poly.pdbx_seq_one_letter_code
_entity_poly.pdbx_strand_id
1 'polypeptide(L)'
;MKRNFFTVVSGIALSSFILSSCDTPTGAGAGYGAAAGAIIGGAATGHARGAAIGAAAGAATGALIGHSIQEERARAYGPVPPGGWPLARYTNTPGVFRSPYTGRRYDLRGVPPGGLTRDIDTGQLFRRPYGGYY
;
A
#
# COMPACT_ATOMS: atom_id res chain seq x y z
N MET A 1 -3.39 -28.47 23.81
CA MET A 1 -3.65 -27.04 23.49
C MET A 1 -3.18 -26.66 22.07
N LYS A 2 -3.51 -27.43 21.02
CA LYS A 2 -2.95 -27.22 19.66
C LYS A 2 -3.99 -26.96 18.56
N ARG A 3 -5.27 -27.28 18.80
CA ARG A 3 -6.37 -27.12 17.81
C ARG A 3 -6.75 -25.65 17.59
N ASN A 4 -6.89 -24.87 18.66
CA ASN A 4 -7.40 -23.49 18.56
C ASN A 4 -6.38 -22.54 17.91
N PHE A 5 -5.08 -22.79 18.09
CA PHE A 5 -4.02 -22.03 17.43
C PHE A 5 -4.03 -22.26 15.91
N PHE A 6 -4.23 -23.50 15.47
CA PHE A 6 -4.38 -23.82 14.05
C PHE A 6 -5.64 -23.19 13.44
N THR A 7 -6.75 -23.12 14.18
CA THR A 7 -7.98 -22.47 13.70
C THR A 7 -7.82 -20.95 13.57
N VAL A 8 -7.16 -20.30 14.53
CA VAL A 8 -6.89 -18.86 14.49
C VAL A 8 -5.91 -18.51 13.37
N VAL A 9 -4.84 -19.29 13.21
CA VAL A 9 -3.85 -19.10 12.13
C VAL A 9 -4.49 -19.35 10.76
N SER A 10 -5.32 -20.39 10.62
CA SER A 10 -6.05 -20.68 9.38
C SER A 10 -7.06 -19.57 9.05
N GLY A 11 -7.80 -19.08 10.05
CA GLY A 11 -8.75 -17.96 9.87
C GLY A 11 -8.06 -16.65 9.47
N ILE A 12 -6.91 -16.33 10.07
CA ILE A 12 -6.09 -15.17 9.70
C ILE A 12 -5.54 -15.34 8.28
N ALA A 13 -5.04 -16.52 7.91
CA ALA A 13 -4.50 -16.79 6.58
C ALA A 13 -5.58 -16.68 5.48
N LEU A 14 -6.78 -17.20 5.73
CA LEU A 14 -7.94 -17.08 4.85
C LEU A 14 -8.38 -15.61 4.72
N SER A 15 -8.36 -14.84 5.81
CA SER A 15 -8.71 -13.42 5.79
C SER A 15 -7.66 -12.57 5.06
N SER A 16 -6.37 -12.85 5.23
CA SER A 16 -5.28 -12.18 4.48
C SER A 16 -5.39 -12.39 2.97
N PHE A 17 -5.87 -13.56 2.51
CA PHE A 17 -6.08 -13.83 1.09
C PHE A 17 -7.20 -12.96 0.48
N ILE A 18 -8.23 -12.63 1.27
CA ILE A 18 -9.34 -11.78 0.84
C ILE A 18 -8.96 -10.30 0.92
N LEU A 19 -8.26 -9.87 1.98
CA LEU A 19 -7.81 -8.47 2.13
C LEU A 19 -6.69 -8.10 1.15
N SER A 20 -5.84 -9.05 0.74
CA SER A 20 -4.80 -8.79 -0.27
C SER A 20 -5.37 -8.43 -1.64
N SER A 21 -6.66 -8.66 -1.88
CA SER A 21 -7.31 -8.29 -3.14
C SER A 21 -7.67 -6.79 -3.22
N CYS A 22 -7.59 -6.06 -2.10
CA CYS A 22 -7.78 -4.60 -2.01
C CYS A 22 -6.59 -3.99 -1.24
N ASP A 23 -5.51 -3.69 -1.96
CA ASP A 23 -4.26 -3.10 -1.45
C ASP A 23 -4.50 -1.66 -0.94
N THR A 24 -5.19 -1.55 0.20
CA THR A 24 -5.58 -0.29 0.81
C THR A 24 -4.68 0.00 2.01
N PRO A 25 -4.22 1.25 2.18
CA PRO A 25 -3.41 1.65 3.35
C PRO A 25 -4.13 1.36 4.67
N THR A 26 -5.47 1.46 4.69
CA THR A 26 -6.36 1.09 5.80
C THR A 26 -6.22 -0.38 6.19
N GLY A 27 -6.32 -1.30 5.23
CA GLY A 27 -6.21 -2.73 5.48
C GLY A 27 -4.80 -3.14 5.89
N ALA A 28 -3.77 -2.58 5.25
CA ALA A 28 -2.38 -2.81 5.62
C ALA A 28 -2.10 -2.34 7.05
N GLY A 29 -2.51 -1.10 7.39
CA GLY A 29 -2.37 -0.54 8.73
C GLY A 29 -3.08 -1.38 9.78
N ALA A 30 -4.33 -1.77 9.52
CA ALA A 30 -5.09 -2.65 10.41
C ALA A 30 -4.42 -4.02 10.61
N GLY A 31 -3.89 -4.62 9.55
CA GLY A 31 -3.21 -5.91 9.60
C GLY A 31 -1.93 -5.87 10.43
N TYR A 32 -1.03 -4.92 10.15
CA TYR A 32 0.21 -4.75 10.92
C TYR A 32 -0.07 -4.38 12.37
N GLY A 33 -1.05 -3.49 12.60
CA GLY A 33 -1.49 -3.12 13.93
C GLY A 33 -2.07 -4.30 14.72
N ALA A 34 -2.89 -5.13 14.09
CA ALA A 34 -3.45 -6.33 14.72
C ALA A 34 -2.36 -7.33 15.10
N ALA A 35 -1.41 -7.59 14.19
CA ALA A 35 -0.31 -8.50 14.44
C ALA A 35 0.59 -8.02 15.58
N ALA A 36 1.01 -6.75 15.54
CA ALA A 36 1.83 -6.15 16.59
C ALA A 36 1.11 -6.14 17.94
N GLY A 37 -0.16 -5.73 17.94
CA GLY A 37 -1.00 -5.70 19.14
C GLY A 37 -1.24 -7.07 19.73
N ALA A 38 -1.41 -8.12 18.90
CA ALA A 38 -1.55 -9.49 19.36
C ALA A 38 -0.29 -9.99 20.09
N ILE A 39 0.89 -9.70 19.53
CA ILE A 39 2.18 -10.09 20.13
C ILE A 39 2.37 -9.39 21.47
N ILE A 40 2.16 -8.07 21.51
CA ILE A 40 2.34 -7.27 22.73
C ILE A 40 1.31 -7.69 23.78
N GLY A 41 0.04 -7.81 23.41
CA GLY A 41 -1.04 -8.18 24.32
C GLY A 41 -0.90 -9.62 24.83
N GLY A 42 -0.42 -10.54 24.01
CA GLY A 42 -0.10 -11.92 24.40
C GLY A 42 1.10 -12.00 25.34
N ALA A 43 2.18 -11.26 25.05
CA ALA A 43 3.38 -11.22 25.87
C ALA A 43 3.14 -10.54 27.23
N ALA A 44 2.37 -9.45 27.26
CA ALA A 44 2.10 -8.70 28.48
C ALA A 44 1.15 -9.43 29.45
N THR A 45 0.19 -10.20 28.93
CA THR A 45 -0.84 -10.84 29.76
C THR A 45 -0.66 -12.34 29.94
N GLY A 46 0.17 -12.99 29.12
CA GLY A 46 0.38 -14.44 29.14
C GLY A 46 -0.83 -15.26 28.67
N HIS A 47 -1.90 -14.63 28.17
CA HIS A 47 -3.15 -15.32 27.81
C HIS A 47 -3.68 -14.85 26.44
N ALA A 48 -4.37 -15.75 25.73
CA ALA A 48 -4.97 -15.48 24.43
C ALA A 48 -5.96 -14.29 24.44
N ARG A 49 -6.55 -13.98 25.60
CA ARG A 49 -7.47 -12.86 25.76
C ARG A 49 -6.76 -11.51 25.62
N GLY A 50 -5.57 -11.36 26.17
CA GLY A 50 -4.81 -10.11 25.99
C GLY A 50 -4.25 -9.98 24.57
N ALA A 51 -3.90 -11.10 23.93
CA ALA A 51 -3.58 -11.10 22.50
C ALA A 51 -4.77 -10.63 21.65
N ALA A 52 -5.99 -11.10 21.93
CA ALA A 52 -7.18 -10.66 21.20
C ALA A 52 -7.50 -9.17 21.43
N ILE A 53 -7.37 -8.67 22.66
CA ILE A 53 -7.59 -7.24 22.98
C ILE A 53 -6.54 -6.37 22.30
N GLY A 54 -5.27 -6.78 22.38
CA GLY A 54 -4.17 -6.07 21.71
C GLY A 54 -4.34 -6.08 20.20
N ALA A 55 -4.76 -7.20 19.61
CA ALA A 55 -5.05 -7.29 18.18
C ALA A 55 -6.18 -6.36 17.77
N ALA A 56 -7.28 -6.32 18.52
CA ALA A 56 -8.42 -5.45 18.23
C ALA A 56 -8.04 -3.97 18.34
N ALA A 57 -7.32 -3.58 19.41
CA ALA A 57 -6.85 -2.22 19.60
C ALA A 57 -5.87 -1.79 18.50
N GLY A 58 -4.88 -2.63 18.21
CA GLY A 58 -3.89 -2.37 17.16
C GLY A 58 -4.51 -2.32 15.77
N ALA A 59 -5.50 -3.18 15.48
CA ALA A 59 -6.25 -3.14 14.23
C ALA A 59 -7.02 -1.83 14.06
N ALA A 60 -7.72 -1.38 15.11
CA ALA A 60 -8.49 -0.14 15.08
C ALA A 60 -7.59 1.08 14.85
N THR A 61 -6.49 1.18 15.60
CA THR A 61 -5.52 2.27 15.42
C THR A 61 -4.87 2.23 14.05
N GLY A 62 -4.45 1.06 13.59
CA GLY A 62 -3.87 0.87 12.28
C GLY A 62 -4.84 1.19 11.13
N ALA A 63 -6.12 0.85 11.29
CA ALA A 63 -7.17 1.20 10.33
C ALA A 63 -7.38 2.72 10.27
N LEU A 64 -7.45 3.41 11.41
CA LEU A 64 -7.59 4.86 11.48
C LEU A 64 -6.45 5.59 10.77
N ILE A 65 -5.21 5.18 11.04
CA ILE A 65 -4.03 5.76 10.39
C ILE A 65 -4.03 5.47 8.89
N GLY A 66 -4.35 4.23 8.50
CA GLY A 66 -4.42 3.91 7.08
C GLY A 66 -5.55 4.65 6.36
N HIS A 67 -6.67 4.93 7.05
CA HIS A 67 -7.76 5.74 6.51
C HIS A 67 -7.33 7.20 6.32
N SER A 68 -6.66 7.81 7.30
CA SER A 68 -6.18 9.19 7.17
C SER A 68 -5.15 9.34 6.05
N ILE A 69 -4.22 8.37 5.93
CA ILE A 69 -3.26 8.34 4.82
C ILE A 69 -3.97 8.21 3.48
N GLN A 70 -5.02 7.39 3.39
CA GLN A 70 -5.79 7.24 2.16
C GLN A 70 -6.51 8.54 1.79
N GLU A 71 -7.10 9.23 2.76
CA GLU A 71 -7.76 10.52 2.54
C GLU A 71 -6.75 11.59 2.11
N GLU A 72 -5.60 11.66 2.77
CA GLU A 72 -4.52 12.59 2.41
C GLU A 72 -3.97 12.30 1.01
N ARG A 73 -3.79 11.02 0.65
CA ARG A 73 -3.39 10.62 -0.71
C ARG A 73 -4.45 11.00 -1.75
N ALA A 74 -5.72 10.81 -1.44
CA ALA A 74 -6.82 11.18 -2.31
C ALA A 74 -6.87 12.70 -2.54
N ARG A 75 -6.60 13.51 -1.49
CA ARG A 75 -6.49 14.97 -1.61
C ARG A 75 -5.25 15.42 -2.38
N ALA A 76 -4.10 14.78 -2.16
CA ALA A 76 -2.83 15.18 -2.76
C ALA A 76 -2.70 14.75 -4.24
N TYR A 77 -3.16 13.54 -4.58
CA TYR A 77 -2.86 12.89 -5.85
C TYR A 77 -4.09 12.33 -6.59
N GLY A 78 -5.27 12.38 -5.98
CA GLY A 78 -6.47 11.72 -6.49
C GLY A 78 -6.53 10.22 -6.14
N PRO A 79 -7.71 9.59 -6.28
CA PRO A 79 -7.87 8.16 -6.01
C PRO A 79 -6.99 7.33 -6.95
N VAL A 80 -6.40 6.25 -6.43
CA VAL A 80 -5.58 5.33 -7.24
C VAL A 80 -6.46 4.69 -8.31
N PRO A 81 -6.14 4.82 -9.61
CA PRO A 81 -6.95 4.24 -10.66
C PRO A 81 -6.97 2.70 -10.57
N PRO A 82 -8.11 2.05 -10.86
CA PRO A 82 -8.17 0.60 -11.02
C PRO A 82 -7.20 0.19 -12.14
N GLY A 83 -6.17 -0.59 -11.82
CA GLY A 83 -5.09 -0.93 -12.75
C GLY A 83 -3.78 -0.17 -12.54
N GLY A 84 -3.72 0.73 -11.56
CA GLY A 84 -2.52 1.48 -11.19
C GLY A 84 -2.23 2.67 -12.13
N TRP A 85 -1.13 3.35 -11.84
CA TRP A 85 -0.73 4.53 -12.62
C TRP A 85 -0.17 4.13 -13.98
N PRO A 86 -0.56 4.83 -15.07
CA PRO A 86 -0.06 4.54 -16.40
C PRO A 86 1.45 4.76 -16.48
N LEU A 87 2.11 3.96 -17.31
CA LEU A 87 3.54 4.10 -17.57
C LEU A 87 3.80 5.33 -18.45
N ALA A 88 4.88 6.04 -18.16
CA ALA A 88 5.42 7.06 -19.03
C ALA A 88 5.79 6.44 -20.37
N ARG A 89 5.45 7.11 -21.46
CA ARG A 89 5.85 6.68 -22.79
C ARG A 89 7.30 7.06 -23.00
N TYR A 90 8.02 6.20 -23.69
CA TYR A 90 9.40 6.48 -23.99
C TYR A 90 9.56 7.59 -25.06
N THR A 91 10.73 8.23 -25.11
CA THR A 91 11.09 9.24 -26.11
C THR A 91 12.48 8.98 -26.69
N ASN A 92 12.79 9.55 -27.86
CA ASN A 92 14.10 9.39 -28.53
C ASN A 92 15.32 9.88 -27.71
N THR A 93 15.11 10.45 -26.53
CA THR A 93 16.16 10.98 -25.65
C THR A 93 16.26 10.08 -24.41
N PRO A 94 17.41 9.45 -24.15
CA PRO A 94 17.57 8.55 -23.01
C PRO A 94 17.35 9.28 -21.67
N GLY A 95 16.59 8.66 -20.77
CA GLY A 95 16.24 9.22 -19.48
C GLY A 95 15.10 10.26 -19.50
N VAL A 96 14.68 10.69 -20.69
CA VAL A 96 13.51 11.56 -20.85
C VAL A 96 12.32 10.71 -21.27
N PHE A 97 11.23 10.85 -20.52
CA PHE A 97 9.99 10.14 -20.77
C PHE A 97 8.87 11.13 -21.01
N ARG A 98 7.87 10.70 -21.77
CA ARG A 98 6.70 11.45 -22.15
C ARG A 98 5.54 11.07 -21.25
N SER A 99 4.88 12.05 -20.66
CA SER A 99 3.65 11.84 -19.89
C SER A 99 2.59 11.17 -20.77
N PRO A 100 1.86 10.17 -20.24
CA PRO A 100 0.77 9.50 -20.96
C PRO A 100 -0.47 10.40 -21.12
N TYR A 101 -0.57 11.51 -20.37
CA TYR A 101 -1.73 12.39 -20.35
C TYR A 101 -1.58 13.55 -21.33
N THR A 102 -0.56 14.38 -21.13
CA THR A 102 -0.34 15.61 -21.92
C THR A 102 0.68 15.43 -23.03
N GLY A 103 1.49 14.38 -22.96
CA GLY A 103 2.63 14.25 -23.85
C GLY A 103 3.80 15.19 -23.52
N ARG A 104 3.80 15.87 -22.36
CA ARG A 104 4.98 16.63 -21.91
C ARG A 104 6.15 15.70 -21.60
N ARG A 105 7.35 16.19 -21.90
CA ARG A 105 8.61 15.48 -21.65
C ARG A 105 9.11 15.82 -20.25
N TYR A 106 9.39 14.77 -19.48
CA TYR A 106 9.94 14.82 -18.14
C TYR A 106 11.26 14.06 -18.11
N ASP A 107 12.27 14.67 -17.52
CA ASP A 107 13.52 14.00 -17.22
C ASP A 107 13.35 13.13 -15.97
N LEU A 108 13.33 11.81 -16.14
CA LEU A 108 13.13 10.85 -15.05
C LEU A 108 14.44 10.15 -14.66
N ARG A 109 15.61 10.69 -15.03
CA ARG A 109 16.91 10.08 -14.70
C ARG A 109 17.10 9.92 -13.19
N GLY A 110 16.63 10.89 -12.40
CA GLY A 110 16.68 10.85 -10.93
C GLY A 110 15.57 10.04 -10.26
N VAL A 111 14.57 9.56 -11.01
CA VAL A 111 13.44 8.79 -10.47
C VAL A 111 13.75 7.31 -10.63
N PRO A 112 13.72 6.46 -9.59
CA PRO A 112 14.01 5.04 -9.74
C PRO A 112 13.04 4.35 -10.73
N PRO A 113 13.44 3.24 -11.37
CA PRO A 113 12.55 2.45 -12.22
C PRO A 113 11.28 2.04 -11.46
N GLY A 114 10.10 2.26 -12.05
CA GLY A 114 8.81 2.05 -11.37
C GLY A 114 8.37 3.17 -10.43
N GLY A 115 9.23 4.17 -10.21
CA GLY A 115 8.95 5.37 -9.42
C GLY A 115 7.83 6.21 -10.02
N LEU A 116 7.12 6.93 -9.17
CA LEU A 116 6.00 7.79 -9.55
C LEU A 116 6.50 9.22 -9.81
N THR A 117 5.93 9.86 -10.81
CA THR A 117 6.16 11.26 -11.14
C THR A 117 4.84 11.93 -11.43
N ARG A 118 4.72 13.21 -11.07
CA ARG A 118 3.51 14.00 -11.27
C ARG A 118 3.62 14.80 -12.56
N ASP A 119 2.59 14.74 -13.39
CA ASP A 119 2.42 15.68 -14.49
C ASP A 119 2.03 17.05 -13.92
N ILE A 120 2.80 18.08 -14.25
CA ILE A 120 2.58 19.46 -13.81
C ILE A 120 1.25 20.01 -14.33
N ASP A 121 0.85 19.63 -15.55
CA ASP A 121 -0.32 20.22 -16.20
C ASP A 121 -1.63 19.66 -15.66
N THR A 122 -1.70 18.34 -15.48
CA THR A 122 -2.93 17.64 -15.05
C THR A 122 -2.92 17.29 -13.56
N GLY A 123 -1.77 17.39 -12.90
CA GLY A 123 -1.58 16.92 -11.53
C GLY A 123 -1.60 15.39 -11.37
N GLN A 124 -1.77 14.64 -12.46
CA GLN A 124 -1.90 13.19 -12.44
C GLN A 124 -0.54 12.51 -12.32
N LEU A 125 -0.50 11.40 -11.58
CA LEU A 125 0.73 10.61 -11.43
C LEU A 125 0.88 9.63 -12.59
N PHE A 126 2.11 9.41 -13.01
CA PHE A 126 2.50 8.37 -13.96
C PHE A 126 3.77 7.67 -13.48
N ARG A 127 3.99 6.43 -13.92
CA ARG A 127 5.14 5.62 -13.52
C ARG A 127 6.28 5.70 -14.53
N ARG A 128 7.51 5.81 -14.05
CA ARG A 128 8.69 5.56 -14.88
C ARG A 128 8.69 4.07 -15.30
N PRO A 129 8.77 3.74 -16.60
CA PRO A 129 8.85 2.35 -17.03
C PRO A 129 10.19 1.71 -16.61
N TYR A 130 10.18 0.39 -16.44
CA TYR A 130 11.35 -0.37 -15.96
C TYR A 130 12.44 -0.56 -17.01
N GLY A 131 12.11 -0.45 -18.30
CA GLY A 131 13.10 -0.54 -19.36
C GLY A 131 13.78 0.81 -19.60
N GLY A 132 15.06 0.76 -19.95
CA GLY A 132 15.64 1.71 -20.90
C GLY A 132 15.45 1.10 -22.29
N TYR A 133 15.34 1.93 -23.32
CA TYR A 133 15.59 1.43 -24.68
C TYR A 133 16.94 0.70 -24.69
N TYR A 134 16.94 -0.53 -25.16
CA TYR A 134 18.11 -1.09 -25.80
C TYR A 134 18.20 -0.49 -27.21
#